data_AF-A0A0Q8V9C7-F1
#
_entry.id   AF-A0A0Q8V9C7-F1
#
_cell.length_a   1.000
_cell.length_b   1.000
_cell.length_c   1.000
_cell.angle_alpha   90.00
_cell.angle_beta   90.00
_cell.angle_gamma   90.00
#
_symmetry.space_group_name_H-M   'P 1'
#
loop_
_entity.id
_entity.type
_entity.pdbx_description
1 polymer ?
#
loop_
_entity_poly.entity_id
_entity_poly.type
_entity_poly.pdbx_seq_one_letter_code
_entity_poly.pdbx_strand_id
1 'polypeptide(L)'
;MLSAGPTPRITHDEWAFTITTEKGQVHRWSWDEFLALPQEDVTQDIHCVTSWSKLGTSWRGVAIDTLFDGVDTEYEYTMAHSYGGYTTNVPLADLLDGKAWIAHTFDGADLAPEHGGPARLLVPHLYFWKSAKWVNGLQMLPQDQPGFWESNGYNMYGDPWKEERYW
;
A
#
# COMPACT_ATOMS: atom_id res chain seq x y z
N MET A 1 -11.05 -7.30 -8.63
CA MET A 1 -10.29 -6.31 -7.83
C MET A 1 -10.19 -5.06 -8.67
N LEU A 2 -10.87 -4.00 -8.25
CA LEU A 2 -11.11 -2.79 -9.06
C LEU A 2 -9.76 -2.18 -9.49
N SER A 3 -9.58 -1.99 -10.80
CA SER A 3 -8.48 -1.22 -11.38
C SER A 3 -9.08 0.07 -11.91
N ALA A 4 -8.54 1.22 -11.52
CA ALA A 4 -8.99 2.53 -12.00
C ALA A 4 -8.52 2.85 -13.43
N GLY A 5 -7.71 1.98 -14.04
CA GLY A 5 -7.13 2.19 -15.38
C GLY A 5 -6.48 0.93 -15.97
N PRO A 6 -5.85 1.05 -17.15
CA PRO A 6 -5.11 -0.05 -17.78
C PRO A 6 -3.94 -0.50 -16.90
N THR A 7 -3.60 -1.79 -16.93
CA THR A 7 -2.48 -2.35 -16.18
C THR A 7 -1.16 -1.72 -16.65
N PRO A 8 -0.48 -0.89 -15.83
CA PRO A 8 0.83 -0.40 -16.18
C PRO A 8 1.84 -1.55 -16.19
N ARG A 9 2.79 -1.49 -17.12
CA ARG A 9 3.99 -2.34 -17.10
C ARG A 9 5.13 -1.50 -16.57
N ILE A 10 5.49 -1.73 -15.32
CA ILE A 10 6.59 -1.02 -14.65
C ILE A 10 7.75 -1.99 -14.57
N THR A 11 8.88 -1.59 -15.12
CA THR A 11 10.13 -2.35 -15.03
C THR A 11 10.81 -2.10 -13.69
N HIS A 12 11.72 -2.98 -13.28
CA HIS A 12 12.43 -2.82 -11.99
C HIS A 12 13.35 -1.60 -11.98
N ASP A 13 13.91 -1.22 -13.13
CA ASP A 13 14.75 -0.03 -13.30
C ASP A 13 13.96 1.29 -13.23
N GLU A 14 12.67 1.27 -13.62
CA GLU A 14 11.77 2.42 -13.49
C GLU A 14 11.13 2.52 -12.10
N TRP A 15 11.01 1.39 -11.40
CA TRP A 15 10.35 1.34 -10.12
C TRP A 15 11.21 1.99 -9.03
N ALA A 16 10.55 2.81 -8.22
CA ALA A 16 11.09 3.27 -6.96
C ALA A 16 9.97 3.50 -5.97
N PHE A 17 10.32 3.40 -4.69
CA PHE A 17 9.46 3.75 -3.59
C PHE A 17 9.95 5.03 -2.91
N THR A 18 9.05 5.94 -2.59
CA THR A 18 9.38 7.18 -1.88
C THR A 18 8.51 7.43 -0.67
N ILE A 19 9.09 7.91 0.43
CA ILE A 19 8.35 8.52 1.54
C ILE A 19 8.66 10.01 1.55
N THR A 20 7.61 10.85 1.46
CA THR A 20 7.74 12.31 1.54
C THR A 20 7.12 12.82 2.82
N THR A 21 7.94 13.46 3.66
CA THR A 21 7.49 14.05 4.93
C THR A 21 7.02 15.49 4.75
N GLU A 22 6.37 16.02 5.76
CA GLU A 22 5.89 17.40 5.82
C GLU A 22 7.00 18.45 5.74
N LYS A 23 8.23 18.06 6.12
CA LYS A 23 9.43 18.90 6.05
C LYS A 23 10.02 18.96 4.63
N GLY A 24 9.39 18.28 3.67
CA GLY A 24 9.88 18.15 2.29
C GLY A 24 11.04 17.17 2.13
N GLN A 25 11.34 16.38 3.17
CA GLN A 25 12.34 15.32 3.09
C GLN A 25 11.78 14.16 2.26
N VAL A 26 12.60 13.66 1.33
CA VAL A 26 12.23 12.55 0.46
C VAL A 26 13.20 11.41 0.70
N HIS A 27 12.69 10.33 1.30
CA HIS A 27 13.39 9.07 1.40
C HIS A 27 13.03 8.24 0.17
N ARG A 28 14.02 7.72 -0.53
CA ARG A 28 13.82 7.02 -1.81
C ARG A 28 14.63 5.73 -1.84
N TRP A 29 13.99 4.67 -2.33
CA TRP A 29 14.62 3.39 -2.59
C TRP A 29 14.36 2.99 -4.04
N SER A 30 15.42 2.64 -4.75
CA SER A 30 15.35 1.86 -6.00
C SER A 30 14.90 0.43 -5.71
N TRP A 31 14.57 -0.32 -6.77
CA TRP A 31 14.21 -1.73 -6.63
C TRP A 31 15.29 -2.56 -5.92
N ASP A 32 16.55 -2.40 -6.29
CA ASP A 32 17.66 -3.16 -5.70
C ASP A 32 17.88 -2.79 -4.22
N GLU A 33 17.81 -1.50 -3.88
CA GLU A 33 17.88 -1.02 -2.49
C GLU A 33 16.72 -1.56 -1.66
N PHE A 34 15.51 -1.58 -2.23
CA PHE A 34 14.31 -2.10 -1.57
C PHE A 34 14.42 -3.61 -1.31
N LEU A 35 14.96 -4.39 -2.26
CA LEU A 35 15.20 -5.83 -2.05
C LEU A 35 16.32 -6.11 -1.05
N ALA A 36 17.24 -5.17 -0.85
CA ALA A 36 18.31 -5.29 0.14
C ALA A 36 17.84 -5.01 1.58
N LEU A 37 16.67 -4.40 1.76
CA LEU A 37 16.06 -4.20 3.08
C LEU A 37 15.63 -5.53 3.70
N PRO A 38 15.49 -5.60 5.05
CA PRO A 38 14.88 -6.74 5.73
C PRO A 38 13.56 -7.16 5.08
N GLN A 39 13.52 -8.42 4.62
CA GLN A 39 12.36 -9.02 3.97
C GLN A 39 11.60 -9.91 4.96
N GLU A 40 10.28 -9.87 4.89
CA GLU A 40 9.38 -10.68 5.72
C GLU A 40 8.51 -11.59 4.86
N ASP A 41 8.33 -12.83 5.31
CA ASP A 41 7.32 -13.75 4.79
C ASP A 41 6.07 -13.64 5.66
N VAL A 42 4.96 -13.24 5.04
CA VAL A 42 3.73 -12.85 5.71
C VAL A 42 2.59 -13.73 5.23
N THR A 43 1.94 -14.44 6.16
CA THR A 43 0.73 -15.20 5.86
C THR A 43 -0.46 -14.51 6.50
N GLN A 44 -1.36 -13.98 5.68
CA GLN A 44 -2.50 -13.20 6.14
C GLN A 44 -3.77 -13.52 5.35
N ASP A 45 -4.92 -13.23 5.95
CA ASP A 45 -6.20 -13.30 5.28
C ASP A 45 -6.51 -11.97 4.60
N ILE A 46 -7.07 -12.02 3.39
CA ILE A 46 -7.43 -10.82 2.63
C ILE A 46 -8.92 -10.77 2.41
N HIS A 47 -9.52 -9.65 2.80
CA HIS A 47 -10.96 -9.37 2.65
C HIS A 47 -11.21 -8.37 1.52
N CYS A 48 -11.80 -8.83 0.41
CA CYS A 48 -12.14 -7.97 -0.71
C CYS A 48 -13.54 -7.36 -0.57
N VAL A 49 -13.69 -6.13 -1.07
CA VAL A 49 -14.94 -5.35 -1.05
C VAL A 49 -16.12 -6.05 -1.71
N THR A 50 -15.87 -6.98 -2.65
CA THR A 50 -16.93 -7.75 -3.33
C THR A 50 -17.27 -9.06 -2.61
N SER A 51 -17.19 -9.09 -1.27
CA SER A 51 -17.63 -10.20 -0.41
C SER A 51 -16.88 -11.53 -0.59
N TRP A 52 -15.60 -11.52 -1.00
CA TRP A 52 -14.74 -12.71 -0.93
C TRP A 52 -13.58 -12.47 0.02
N SER A 53 -13.34 -13.47 0.88
CA SER A 53 -12.14 -13.57 1.70
C SER A 53 -11.25 -14.65 1.10
N LYS A 54 -9.98 -14.35 0.82
CA LYS A 54 -8.98 -15.38 0.51
C LYS A 54 -8.17 -15.60 1.78
N LEU A 55 -8.37 -16.76 2.39
CA LEU A 55 -7.68 -17.12 3.63
C LEU A 55 -6.29 -17.69 3.32
N GLY A 56 -5.34 -17.49 4.23
CA GLY A 56 -4.01 -18.10 4.19
C GLY A 56 -3.17 -17.67 2.98
N THR A 57 -3.25 -16.41 2.59
CA THR A 57 -2.43 -15.92 1.47
C THR A 57 -0.99 -15.68 1.92
N SER A 58 -0.02 -16.25 1.20
CA SER A 58 1.41 -16.08 1.45
C SER A 58 1.95 -14.91 0.63
N TRP A 59 2.63 -14.00 1.30
CA TRP A 59 3.23 -12.79 0.73
C TRP A 59 4.68 -12.69 1.16
N ARG A 60 5.49 -12.00 0.35
CA ARG A 60 6.82 -11.55 0.75
C ARG A 60 7.00 -10.07 0.42
N GLY A 61 7.58 -9.32 1.35
CA GLY A 61 7.76 -7.89 1.21
C GLY A 61 8.59 -7.26 2.32
N VAL A 62 8.62 -5.93 2.31
CA VAL A 62 9.26 -5.13 3.36
C VAL A 62 8.17 -4.52 4.24
N ALA A 63 8.32 -4.65 5.56
CA ALA A 63 7.43 -4.02 6.52
C ALA A 63 7.48 -2.49 6.39
N ILE A 64 6.33 -1.81 6.53
CA ILE A 64 6.32 -0.35 6.53
C ILE A 64 7.17 0.21 7.68
N ASP A 65 7.21 -0.47 8.83
CA ASP A 65 8.08 -0.15 9.96
C ASP A 65 9.55 -0.01 9.56
N THR A 66 10.04 -0.93 8.71
CA THR A 66 11.43 -0.89 8.19
C THR A 66 11.66 0.32 7.28
N LEU A 67 10.67 0.72 6.49
CA LEU A 67 10.77 1.87 5.59
C LEU A 67 10.68 3.21 6.37
N PHE A 68 9.99 3.21 7.51
CA PHE A 68 9.90 4.34 8.41
C PHE A 68 11.04 4.42 9.42
N ASP A 69 11.95 3.45 9.45
CA ASP A 69 13.14 3.54 10.29
C ASP A 69 14.01 4.73 9.86
N GLY A 70 14.17 5.71 10.74
CA GLY A 70 14.85 6.97 10.47
C GLY A 70 14.03 8.02 9.69
N VAL A 71 12.73 7.79 9.49
CA VAL A 71 11.79 8.81 8.96
C VAL A 71 11.12 9.53 10.13
N ASP A 72 11.40 10.82 10.27
CA ASP A 72 10.76 11.67 11.29
C ASP A 72 9.56 12.41 10.70
N THR A 73 8.38 12.24 11.30
CA THR A 73 7.15 12.90 10.87
C THR A 73 6.20 13.17 12.04
N GLU A 74 5.56 14.33 12.02
CA GLU A 74 4.53 14.71 12.99
C GLU A 74 3.10 14.40 12.51
N TYR A 75 2.96 13.90 11.29
CA TYR A 75 1.67 13.69 10.63
C TYR A 75 1.16 12.26 10.84
N GLU A 76 -0.15 12.14 11.05
CA GLU A 76 -0.80 10.85 11.38
C GLU A 76 -1.48 10.19 10.18
N TYR A 77 -1.50 10.85 9.03
CA TYR A 77 -2.17 10.36 7.82
C TYR A 77 -1.18 10.23 6.67
N THR A 78 -1.42 9.25 5.81
CA THR A 78 -0.62 9.03 4.61
C THR A 78 -1.52 8.98 3.38
N MET A 79 -0.99 9.45 2.25
CA MET A 79 -1.53 9.18 0.92
C MET A 79 -0.59 8.20 0.23
N ALA A 80 -1.08 7.01 -0.08
CA ALA A 80 -0.40 6.06 -0.93
C ALA A 80 -0.59 6.47 -2.39
N HIS A 81 0.53 6.53 -3.12
CA HIS A 81 0.58 6.88 -4.53
C HIS A 81 0.95 5.65 -5.36
N SER A 82 0.34 5.55 -6.54
CA SER A 82 0.58 4.46 -7.48
C SER A 82 0.97 4.97 -8.86
N TYR A 83 1.77 4.17 -9.57
CA TYR A 83 1.96 4.33 -11.01
C TYR A 83 0.59 4.19 -11.71
N GLY A 84 0.24 5.17 -12.54
CA GLY A 84 -1.09 5.30 -13.13
C GLY A 84 -1.98 6.35 -12.46
N GLY A 85 -1.48 7.06 -11.45
CA GLY A 85 -2.16 8.22 -10.83
C GLY A 85 -3.25 7.85 -9.83
N TYR A 86 -3.35 6.57 -9.47
CA TYR A 86 -4.24 6.12 -8.40
C TYR A 86 -3.65 6.52 -7.03
N THR A 87 -4.53 6.97 -6.14
CA THR A 87 -4.17 7.34 -4.77
C THR A 87 -5.19 6.80 -3.78
N THR A 88 -4.76 6.48 -2.57
CA THR A 88 -5.65 6.12 -1.46
C THR A 88 -5.05 6.57 -0.14
N ASN A 89 -5.90 7.12 0.73
CA ASN A 89 -5.49 7.54 2.06
C ASN A 89 -5.47 6.35 3.01
N VAL A 90 -4.45 6.28 3.86
CA VAL A 90 -4.37 5.29 4.93
C VAL A 90 -3.81 5.99 6.17
N PRO A 91 -4.45 5.85 7.36
CA PRO A 91 -3.88 6.33 8.60
C PRO A 91 -2.51 5.69 8.86
N LEU A 92 -1.55 6.48 9.34
CA LEU A 92 -0.20 5.98 9.62
C LEU A 92 -0.23 4.88 10.70
N ALA A 93 -1.12 5.00 11.69
CA ALA A 93 -1.32 4.00 12.73
C ALA A 93 -1.81 2.63 12.21
N ASP A 94 -2.37 2.59 11.00
CA ASP A 94 -2.75 1.36 10.31
C ASP A 94 -1.65 0.81 9.40
N LEU A 95 -0.55 1.56 9.21
CA LEU A 95 0.59 1.11 8.44
C LEU A 95 1.74 0.62 9.32
N LEU A 96 1.94 1.27 10.47
CA LEU A 96 2.99 0.93 11.45
C LEU A 96 2.55 -0.19 12.41
N ASP A 97 3.49 -0.60 13.26
CA ASP A 97 3.35 -1.65 14.27
C ASP A 97 3.16 -3.05 13.68
N GLY A 98 3.82 -3.33 12.54
CA GLY A 98 3.76 -4.64 11.88
C GLY A 98 2.40 -4.96 11.28
N LYS A 99 1.65 -3.93 10.88
CA LYS A 99 0.30 -4.07 10.30
C LYS A 99 0.28 -4.01 8.78
N ALA A 100 1.32 -3.47 8.14
CA ALA A 100 1.35 -3.30 6.70
C ALA A 100 2.74 -3.55 6.08
N TRP A 101 2.72 -3.89 4.79
CA TRP A 101 3.90 -4.21 4.01
C TRP A 101 3.82 -3.64 2.60
N ILE A 102 4.98 -3.38 2.00
CA ILE A 102 5.13 -3.29 0.54
C ILE A 102 5.52 -4.68 0.04
N ALA A 103 4.57 -5.38 -0.58
CA ALA A 103 4.75 -6.74 -1.06
C ALA A 103 5.16 -6.78 -2.53
N HIS A 104 6.11 -7.67 -2.86
CA HIS A 104 6.58 -7.92 -4.23
C HIS A 104 6.37 -9.37 -4.68
N THR A 105 6.26 -10.33 -3.74
CA THR A 105 5.99 -11.74 -4.04
C THR A 105 4.62 -12.15 -3.48
N PHE A 106 3.92 -13.00 -4.22
CA PHE A 106 2.68 -13.65 -3.81
C PHE A 106 2.73 -15.15 -4.13
N ASP A 107 2.43 -15.99 -3.14
CA ASP A 107 2.36 -17.46 -3.29
C ASP A 107 3.65 -18.07 -3.88
N GLY A 108 4.81 -17.54 -3.46
CA GLY A 108 6.13 -17.98 -3.90
C GLY A 108 6.56 -17.51 -5.29
N ALA A 109 5.77 -16.68 -5.97
CA ALA A 109 6.08 -16.12 -7.28
C ALA A 109 6.01 -14.58 -7.27
N ASP A 110 6.77 -13.94 -8.17
CA ASP A 110 6.72 -12.49 -8.35
C ASP A 110 5.28 -12.03 -8.64
N LEU A 111 4.91 -10.86 -8.11
CA LEU A 111 3.61 -10.28 -8.35
C LEU A 111 3.40 -10.02 -9.84
N ALA A 112 2.40 -10.69 -10.43
CA ALA A 112 1.98 -10.39 -11.78
C ALA A 112 1.55 -8.90 -11.88
N PRO A 113 1.81 -8.21 -13.01
CA PRO A 113 1.39 -6.82 -13.20
C PRO A 113 -0.10 -6.60 -12.92
N GLU A 114 -0.97 -7.53 -13.31
CA GLU A 114 -2.43 -7.46 -13.06
C GLU A 114 -2.81 -7.46 -11.56
N HIS A 115 -1.92 -7.99 -10.72
CA HIS A 115 -2.08 -8.05 -9.27
C HIS A 115 -1.36 -6.92 -8.53
N GLY A 116 -0.75 -5.99 -9.27
CA GLY A 116 -0.05 -4.83 -8.73
C GLY A 116 1.47 -4.93 -8.82
N GLY A 117 2.02 -5.91 -9.55
CA GLY A 117 3.46 -6.03 -9.77
C GLY A 117 4.06 -4.78 -10.45
N PRO A 118 5.28 -4.37 -10.08
CA PRO A 118 6.25 -5.16 -9.32
C PRO A 118 6.08 -5.08 -7.80
N ALA A 119 5.40 -4.06 -7.26
CA ALA A 119 5.13 -3.92 -5.83
C ALA A 119 3.76 -3.32 -5.53
N ARG A 120 3.16 -3.76 -4.43
CA ARG A 120 1.87 -3.27 -3.93
C ARG A 120 1.90 -3.02 -2.43
N LEU A 121 1.05 -2.11 -1.97
CA LEU A 121 0.74 -1.97 -0.55
C LEU A 121 -0.17 -3.13 -0.12
N LEU A 122 0.12 -3.71 1.04
CA LEU A 122 -0.63 -4.78 1.69
C LEU A 122 -1.02 -4.32 3.10
N VAL A 123 -2.32 -4.10 3.31
CA VAL A 123 -2.92 -3.75 4.62
C VAL A 123 -4.04 -4.78 4.90
N PRO A 124 -3.75 -5.89 5.58
CA PRO A 124 -4.67 -7.02 5.68
C PRO A 124 -5.94 -6.75 6.49
N HIS A 125 -5.86 -5.87 7.50
CA HIS A 125 -6.97 -5.59 8.41
C HIS A 125 -7.97 -4.55 7.89
N LEU A 126 -7.65 -3.85 6.80
CA LEU A 126 -8.57 -2.93 6.11
C LEU A 126 -9.15 -3.57 4.84
N TYR A 127 -10.23 -3.00 4.29
CA TYR A 127 -10.74 -3.45 3.00
C TYR A 127 -9.66 -3.35 1.91
N PHE A 128 -9.60 -4.38 1.05
CA PHE A 128 -8.51 -4.52 0.08
C PHE A 128 -8.42 -3.42 -0.99
N TRP A 129 -9.36 -2.47 -1.06
CA TRP A 129 -9.18 -1.27 -1.90
C TRP A 129 -8.06 -0.37 -1.37
N LYS A 130 -7.74 -0.44 -0.06
CA LYS A 130 -6.71 0.40 0.59
C LYS A 130 -5.31 -0.13 0.28
N SER A 131 -5.24 -1.42 -0.05
CA SER A 131 -4.04 -2.10 -0.52
C SER A 131 -3.73 -1.72 -1.98
N ALA A 132 -3.18 -0.51 -2.16
CA ALA A 132 -2.87 0.08 -3.46
C ALA A 132 -1.95 -0.81 -4.32
N LYS A 133 -2.30 -0.96 -5.60
CA LYS A 133 -1.48 -1.66 -6.60
C LYS A 133 -0.44 -0.72 -7.21
N TRP A 134 0.69 -1.25 -7.69
CA TRP A 134 1.72 -0.46 -8.38
C TRP A 134 2.21 0.72 -7.53
N VAL A 135 2.38 0.48 -6.23
CA VAL A 135 2.70 1.55 -5.28
C VAL A 135 4.08 2.12 -5.59
N ASN A 136 4.19 3.45 -5.51
CA ASN A 136 5.43 4.18 -5.76
C ASN A 136 5.82 5.10 -4.60
N GLY A 137 4.94 5.28 -3.62
CA GLY A 137 5.30 6.02 -2.42
C GLY A 137 4.16 6.31 -1.46
N LEU A 138 4.56 6.88 -0.33
CA LEU A 138 3.71 7.43 0.71
C LEU A 138 4.03 8.90 0.87
N GLN A 139 2.99 9.73 0.95
CA GLN A 139 3.11 11.13 1.30
C GLN A 139 2.43 11.38 2.62
N MET A 140 3.13 12.01 3.56
CA MET A 140 2.56 12.41 4.84
C MET A 140 1.57 13.56 4.65
N LEU A 141 0.43 13.48 5.32
CA LEU A 141 -0.63 14.49 5.27
C LEU A 141 -1.03 14.96 6.68
N PRO A 142 -1.31 16.27 6.86
CA PRO A 142 -1.67 16.84 8.18
C PRO A 142 -3.05 16.40 8.66
N GLN A 143 -3.91 15.94 7.75
CA GLN A 143 -5.27 15.53 8.00
C GLN A 143 -5.67 14.48 6.97
N ASP A 144 -6.68 13.68 7.30
CA ASP A 144 -7.22 12.72 6.36
C ASP A 144 -7.80 13.46 5.14
N GLN A 145 -7.32 13.08 3.95
CA GLN A 145 -7.81 13.66 2.69
C GLN A 145 -8.25 12.52 1.78
N PRO A 146 -9.40 12.66 1.11
CA PRO A 146 -9.90 11.60 0.25
C PRO A 146 -8.93 11.32 -0.90
N GLY A 147 -8.58 10.04 -1.09
CA GLY A 147 -7.90 9.56 -2.28
C GLY A 147 -8.86 9.42 -3.46
N PHE A 148 -8.48 8.58 -4.44
CA PHE A 148 -9.27 8.38 -5.65
C PHE A 148 -10.65 7.79 -5.36
N TRP A 149 -10.77 6.71 -4.59
CA TRP A 149 -12.08 6.08 -4.33
C TRP A 149 -12.92 6.87 -3.33
N GLU A 150 -12.28 7.48 -2.34
CA GLU A 150 -12.95 8.25 -1.30
C GLU A 150 -13.56 9.53 -1.89
N SER A 151 -12.90 10.12 -2.88
CA SER A 151 -13.47 11.20 -3.70
C SER A 151 -14.64 10.74 -4.59
N ASN A 152 -14.79 9.44 -4.83
CA ASN A 152 -15.83 8.83 -5.65
C ASN A 152 -16.93 8.14 -4.81
N GLY A 153 -17.05 8.44 -3.51
CA GLY A 153 -18.17 8.02 -2.66
C GLY A 153 -17.92 6.79 -1.78
N TYR A 154 -16.67 6.32 -1.71
CA TYR A 154 -16.27 5.25 -0.79
C TYR A 154 -15.86 5.80 0.58
N ASN A 155 -16.03 4.99 1.63
CA ASN A 155 -15.75 5.41 3.01
C ASN A 155 -14.26 5.74 3.21
N MET A 156 -13.96 6.79 4.01
CA MET A 156 -12.59 7.22 4.27
C MET A 156 -11.74 6.17 4.99
N TYR A 157 -12.34 5.35 5.87
CA TYR A 157 -11.62 4.37 6.70
C TYR A 157 -11.67 2.96 6.08
N GLY A 158 -12.88 2.46 5.79
CA GLY A 158 -13.06 1.17 5.12
C GLY A 158 -12.79 -0.04 6.02
N ASP A 159 -13.35 -0.03 7.24
CA ASP A 159 -13.31 -1.17 8.16
C ASP A 159 -14.23 -2.31 7.69
N PRO A 160 -13.68 -3.52 7.42
CA PRO A 160 -14.48 -4.66 6.99
C PRO A 160 -15.42 -5.20 8.06
N TRP A 161 -15.08 -5.05 9.33
CA TRP A 161 -15.86 -5.55 10.45
C TRP A 161 -17.03 -4.63 10.79
N LYS A 162 -16.96 -3.36 10.42
CA LYS A 162 -18.04 -2.36 10.59
C LYS A 162 -18.88 -2.15 9.33
N GLU A 163 -18.63 -2.91 8.27
CA GLU A 163 -19.33 -2.78 6.97
C GLU A 163 -19.25 -1.38 6.36
N GLU A 164 -18.16 -0.65 6.60
CA GLU A 164 -17.97 0.73 6.13
C GLU A 164 -17.64 0.79 4.64
N ARG A 165 -18.63 0.47 3.80
CA ARG A 165 -18.48 0.34 2.35
C ARG A 165 -18.75 1.62 1.59
N TYR A 166 -19.59 2.50 2.13
CA TYR A 166 -19.98 3.76 1.52
C TYR A 166 -20.04 4.85 2.60
N TRP A 167 -20.11 6.11 2.16
CA TRP A 167 -20.51 7.23 3.01
C TRP A 167 -21.97 7.12 3.44
#